data_AF-A0A7W8E321-F1
#
_entry.id   AF-A0A7W8E321-F1
#
_cell.length_a   1.000
_cell.length_b   1.000
_cell.length_c   1.000
_cell.angle_alpha   90.00
_cell.angle_beta   90.00
_cell.angle_gamma   90.00
#
_symmetry.space_group_name_H-M   'P 1'
#
loop_
_entity.id
_entity.type
_entity.pdbx_description
1 polymer ?
#
loop_
_entity_poly.entity_id
_entity_poly.type
_entity_poly.pdbx_seq_one_letter_code
_entity_poly.pdbx_strand_id
1 'polypeptide(L)'
;MSVLLVGMLAVPTIGFAQAGSTSAAQAAKPELAIFDTDIGDDIDDVFALGIALASPELKIVGITSAWGDTALRSRMVDRVLCETGRSDIPVLTGVATHRKDAAEFSQAPWAKAGLPHKAHGKDDAVAFILDQARLHPGEITLIAVAPLTNIGAAIDRDPTGFRKLKRVVLMGGSVVRGYDADNAPGVATKPMAEYNIAMDPPAAQKLFQSGVPIYMMPLDSTQIAFDAQHSTEFTKISTPLTDSIEVLTAEWSHVTKRNAPTLFDPVAVAYAIDSATCPTTPEHIEVDANGYTRPGVGSPNAQACLTAKPDAFYSLAMPRLLSQKLVGTKVCVAK
;
A
#
# COMPACT_ATOMS: atom_id res chain seq x y z
N MET A 1 16.87 1.49 -94.42
CA MET A 1 18.03 1.45 -93.49
C MET A 1 17.63 2.21 -92.25
N SER A 2 17.70 1.55 -91.08
CA SER A 2 17.66 2.08 -89.70
C SER A 2 16.75 1.24 -88.81
N VAL A 3 17.40 0.40 -88.01
CA VAL A 3 16.86 -0.39 -86.91
C VAL A 3 16.62 0.55 -85.73
N LEU A 4 15.41 0.58 -85.15
CA LEU A 4 15.15 1.26 -83.89
C LEU A 4 15.05 0.23 -82.76
N LEU A 5 15.96 0.37 -81.80
CA LEU A 5 16.12 -0.42 -80.58
C LEU A 5 15.03 -0.05 -79.56
N VAL A 6 14.41 -1.05 -78.94
CA VAL A 6 13.48 -0.88 -77.81
C VAL A 6 14.29 -0.70 -76.52
N GLY A 7 14.17 0.47 -75.89
CA GLY A 7 14.75 0.76 -74.56
C GLY A 7 13.78 0.42 -73.44
N MET A 8 14.15 -0.53 -72.58
CA MET A 8 13.47 -0.80 -71.30
C MET A 8 13.80 0.29 -70.28
N LEU A 9 12.75 0.89 -69.69
CA LEU A 9 12.85 1.81 -68.55
C LEU A 9 12.92 1.02 -67.25
N ALA A 10 14.02 1.16 -66.50
CA ALA A 10 14.17 0.68 -65.14
C ALA A 10 13.80 1.78 -64.14
N VAL A 11 12.85 1.51 -63.25
CA VAL A 11 12.45 2.39 -62.14
C VAL A 11 13.31 2.06 -60.92
N PRO A 12 13.99 3.03 -60.29
CA PRO A 12 14.78 2.76 -59.09
C PRO A 12 13.88 2.68 -57.86
N THR A 13 14.01 1.58 -57.11
CA THR A 13 13.36 1.39 -55.80
C THR A 13 14.13 2.17 -54.72
N ILE A 14 13.44 3.11 -54.07
CA ILE A 14 13.95 3.83 -52.90
C ILE A 14 13.77 2.91 -51.69
N GLY A 15 14.87 2.35 -51.17
CA GLY A 15 14.89 1.60 -49.93
C GLY A 15 14.85 2.54 -48.72
N PHE A 16 13.73 2.55 -47.99
CA PHE A 16 13.69 3.13 -46.64
C PHE A 16 14.33 2.15 -45.65
N ALA A 17 15.52 2.49 -45.16
CA ALA A 17 16.11 1.80 -44.03
C ALA A 17 15.37 2.19 -42.74
N GLN A 18 14.56 1.28 -42.20
CA GLN A 18 14.03 1.41 -40.85
C GLN A 18 15.16 1.19 -39.84
N ALA A 19 15.61 2.26 -39.19
CA ALA A 19 16.41 2.16 -37.98
C ALA A 19 15.49 1.71 -36.83
N GLY A 20 15.36 0.40 -36.64
CA GLY A 20 14.75 -0.16 -35.44
C GLY A 20 15.73 -0.08 -34.27
N SER A 21 15.60 0.95 -33.44
CA SER A 21 16.24 0.97 -32.12
C SER A 21 15.26 0.44 -31.08
N THR A 22 15.18 -0.88 -30.93
CA THR A 22 14.57 -1.50 -29.76
C THR A 22 15.58 -1.47 -28.62
N SER A 23 15.61 -0.36 -27.88
CA SER A 23 16.24 -0.35 -26.55
C SER A 23 15.40 -1.27 -25.66
N ALA A 24 15.88 -2.51 -25.46
CA ALA A 24 15.35 -3.36 -24.41
C ALA A 24 15.55 -2.61 -23.08
N ALA A 25 14.46 -2.12 -22.48
CA ALA A 25 14.50 -1.47 -21.19
C ALA A 25 15.13 -2.44 -20.19
N GLN A 26 16.30 -2.08 -19.65
CA GLN A 26 16.89 -2.77 -18.51
C GLN A 26 15.84 -2.74 -17.40
N ALA A 27 15.35 -3.90 -16.96
CA ALA A 27 14.38 -3.97 -15.87
C ALA A 27 14.95 -3.21 -14.67
N ALA A 28 14.21 -2.18 -14.20
CA ALA A 28 14.64 -1.37 -13.08
C ALA A 28 14.82 -2.27 -11.84
N LYS A 29 15.87 -2.00 -11.04
CA LYS A 29 16.08 -2.69 -9.76
C LYS A 29 14.84 -2.44 -8.87
N PRO A 30 14.29 -3.47 -8.19
CA PRO A 30 13.17 -3.27 -7.28
C PRO A 30 13.50 -2.26 -6.17
N GLU A 31 12.52 -1.43 -5.83
CA GLU A 31 12.61 -0.48 -4.72
C GLU A 31 12.52 -1.24 -3.39
N LEU A 32 13.40 -0.91 -2.44
CA LEU A 32 13.34 -1.52 -1.12
C LEU A 32 12.23 -0.85 -0.32
N ALA A 33 11.36 -1.66 0.30
CA ALA A 33 10.23 -1.14 1.05
C ALA A 33 10.01 -1.85 2.38
N ILE A 34 9.57 -1.08 3.38
CA ILE A 34 8.99 -1.58 4.62
C ILE A 34 7.49 -1.29 4.54
N PHE A 35 6.67 -2.26 4.93
CA PHE A 35 5.21 -2.12 4.97
C PHE A 35 4.77 -2.08 6.45
N ASP A 36 4.25 -0.94 6.90
CA ASP A 36 3.76 -0.72 8.27
C ASP A 36 2.23 -0.70 8.24
N THR A 37 1.60 -1.65 8.93
CA THR A 37 0.19 -2.02 8.75
C THR A 37 -0.54 -2.29 10.06
N ASP A 38 -1.85 -2.06 10.05
CA ASP A 38 -2.76 -2.38 11.14
C ASP A 38 -3.80 -3.45 10.79
N ILE A 39 -3.47 -4.34 9.85
CA ILE A 39 -4.30 -5.46 9.40
C ILE A 39 -5.11 -6.11 10.53
N GLY A 40 -6.44 -6.17 10.36
CA GLY A 40 -7.30 -6.89 11.30
C GLY A 40 -8.60 -6.19 11.64
N ASP A 41 -8.62 -4.86 11.58
CA ASP A 41 -9.79 -4.05 11.92
C ASP A 41 -10.64 -3.84 10.66
N ASP A 42 -10.13 -3.03 9.72
CA ASP A 42 -10.61 -2.97 8.34
C ASP A 42 -9.91 -4.04 7.48
N ILE A 43 -10.45 -4.31 6.30
CA ILE A 43 -10.05 -5.41 5.42
C ILE A 43 -9.05 -4.98 4.35
N ASP A 44 -8.91 -3.70 4.08
CA ASP A 44 -8.12 -3.22 2.96
C ASP A 44 -6.60 -3.37 3.13
N ASP A 45 -6.08 -3.49 4.36
CA ASP A 45 -4.67 -3.86 4.60
C ASP A 45 -4.27 -5.17 3.91
N VAL A 46 -5.13 -6.20 3.91
CA VAL A 46 -4.78 -7.49 3.29
C VAL A 46 -4.75 -7.37 1.76
N PHE A 47 -5.59 -6.51 1.19
CA PHE A 47 -5.50 -6.17 -0.23
C PHE A 47 -4.19 -5.45 -0.54
N ALA A 48 -3.82 -4.47 0.29
CA ALA A 48 -2.59 -3.70 0.14
C ALA A 48 -1.35 -4.61 0.24
N LEU A 49 -1.30 -5.46 1.26
CA LEU A 49 -0.23 -6.46 1.43
C LEU A 49 -0.19 -7.43 0.24
N GLY A 50 -1.34 -7.94 -0.21
CA GLY A 50 -1.44 -8.82 -1.37
C GLY A 50 -0.85 -8.20 -2.64
N ILE A 51 -1.20 -6.93 -2.93
CA ILE A 51 -0.64 -6.18 -4.06
C ILE A 51 0.87 -6.02 -3.89
N ALA A 52 1.34 -5.65 -2.69
CA ALA A 52 2.76 -5.45 -2.42
C ALA A 52 3.58 -6.74 -2.62
N LEU A 53 3.09 -7.88 -2.14
CA LEU A 53 3.75 -9.18 -2.29
C LEU A 53 3.79 -9.68 -3.73
N ALA A 54 2.77 -9.35 -4.52
CA ALA A 54 2.65 -9.73 -5.92
C ALA A 54 3.39 -8.80 -6.90
N SER A 55 4.08 -7.76 -6.39
CA SER A 55 4.64 -6.70 -7.22
C SER A 55 6.16 -6.75 -7.34
N PRO A 56 6.75 -7.05 -8.51
CA PRO A 56 8.20 -7.14 -8.69
C PRO A 56 8.92 -5.78 -8.60
N GLU A 57 8.20 -4.66 -8.69
CA GLU A 57 8.74 -3.32 -8.51
C GLU A 57 9.14 -3.05 -7.05
N LEU A 58 8.57 -3.80 -6.10
CA LEU A 58 8.85 -3.70 -4.68
C LEU A 58 9.60 -4.93 -4.17
N LYS A 59 10.65 -4.71 -3.39
CA LYS A 59 11.25 -5.70 -2.52
C LYS A 59 10.92 -5.34 -1.08
N ILE A 60 9.90 -6.01 -0.53
CA ILE A 60 9.54 -5.87 0.88
C ILE A 60 10.65 -6.48 1.74
N VAL A 61 11.39 -5.62 2.46
CA VAL A 61 12.50 -6.05 3.33
C VAL A 61 12.05 -6.39 4.75
N GLY A 62 10.84 -5.97 5.12
CA GLY A 62 10.17 -6.34 6.37
C GLY A 62 8.78 -5.73 6.47
N ILE A 63 7.97 -6.30 7.35
CA ILE A 63 6.62 -5.85 7.66
C ILE A 63 6.54 -5.54 9.15
N THR A 64 5.99 -4.39 9.50
CA THR A 64 5.81 -3.95 10.89
C THR A 64 4.32 -3.88 11.21
N SER A 65 3.90 -4.42 12.34
CA SER A 65 2.53 -4.21 12.83
C SER A 65 2.48 -2.98 13.74
N ALA A 66 1.52 -2.11 13.51
CA ALA A 66 1.30 -0.90 14.31
C ALA A 66 -0.05 -0.93 14.99
N TRP A 67 -0.20 -0.18 16.09
CA TRP A 67 -1.46 0.11 16.78
C TRP A 67 -2.22 -1.10 17.36
N GLY A 68 -3.06 -0.87 18.38
CA GLY A 68 -3.91 -1.90 18.97
C GLY A 68 -3.13 -3.11 19.51
N ASP A 69 -3.69 -4.31 19.26
CA ASP A 69 -3.04 -5.60 19.52
C ASP A 69 -2.05 -5.95 18.41
N THR A 70 -0.86 -5.34 18.46
CA THR A 70 0.19 -5.54 17.45
C THR A 70 0.66 -6.98 17.34
N ALA A 71 0.53 -7.79 18.40
CA ALA A 71 0.89 -9.20 18.38
C ALA A 71 -0.12 -10.04 17.58
N LEU A 72 -1.42 -9.77 17.75
CA LEU A 72 -2.46 -10.37 16.92
C LEU A 72 -2.30 -9.96 15.44
N ARG A 73 -1.99 -8.69 15.17
CA ARG A 73 -1.71 -8.18 13.82
C ARG A 73 -0.51 -8.86 13.18
N SER A 74 0.61 -9.01 13.90
CA SER A 74 1.76 -9.78 13.41
C SER A 74 1.41 -11.22 13.06
N ARG A 75 0.52 -11.85 13.84
CA ARG A 75 0.04 -13.21 13.55
C ARG A 75 -0.78 -13.28 12.26
N MET A 76 -1.59 -12.26 11.96
CA MET A 76 -2.31 -12.17 10.69
C MET A 76 -1.34 -12.05 9.52
N VAL A 77 -0.34 -11.16 9.62
CA VAL A 77 0.71 -11.00 8.62
C VAL A 77 1.46 -12.32 8.40
N ASP A 78 1.89 -12.99 9.47
CA ASP A 78 2.57 -14.29 9.40
C ASP A 78 1.74 -15.34 8.63
N ARG A 79 0.42 -15.36 8.85
CA ARG A 79 -0.49 -16.27 8.15
C ARG A 79 -0.54 -15.96 6.65
N VAL A 80 -0.76 -14.68 6.28
CA VAL A 80 -0.73 -14.25 4.87
C VAL A 80 0.60 -14.61 4.22
N LEU A 81 1.73 -14.36 4.89
CA LEU A 81 3.06 -14.69 4.38
C LEU A 81 3.28 -16.20 4.22
N CYS A 82 2.80 -17.02 5.15
CA CYS A 82 2.90 -18.48 5.02
C CYS A 82 2.10 -18.96 3.83
N GLU A 83 0.83 -18.57 3.71
CA GLU A 83 -0.09 -19.01 2.65
C GLU A 83 0.38 -18.56 1.26
N THR A 84 1.06 -17.41 1.18
CA THR A 84 1.65 -16.88 -0.06
C THR A 84 3.08 -17.36 -0.33
N GLY A 85 3.68 -18.14 0.57
CA GLY A 85 5.06 -18.63 0.41
C GLY A 85 6.12 -17.53 0.56
N ARG A 86 5.78 -16.47 1.28
CA ARG A 86 6.61 -15.28 1.55
C ARG A 86 7.09 -15.17 3.00
N SER A 87 7.15 -16.29 3.71
CA SER A 87 7.71 -16.36 5.07
C SER A 87 9.20 -16.01 5.15
N ASP A 88 9.86 -15.72 4.02
CA ASP A 88 11.21 -15.13 3.97
C ASP A 88 11.25 -13.68 4.48
N ILE A 89 10.12 -12.96 4.43
CA ILE A 89 10.02 -11.58 4.89
C ILE A 89 9.92 -11.56 6.43
N PRO A 90 10.77 -10.79 7.13
CA PRO A 90 10.65 -10.65 8.58
C PRO A 90 9.41 -9.82 8.94
N VAL A 91 8.67 -10.30 9.94
CA VAL A 91 7.54 -9.60 10.57
C VAL A 91 7.98 -9.14 11.96
N LEU A 92 7.82 -7.86 12.26
CA LEU A 92 8.24 -7.25 13.52
C LEU A 92 7.02 -6.66 14.21
N THR A 93 6.80 -7.07 15.45
CA THR A 93 5.74 -6.47 16.28
C THR A 93 6.14 -5.05 16.70
N GLY A 94 5.25 -4.09 16.47
CA GLY A 94 5.44 -2.70 16.86
C GLY A 94 4.80 -2.34 18.19
N VAL A 95 4.66 -1.03 18.41
CA VAL A 95 4.18 -0.46 19.67
C VAL A 95 2.70 -0.79 19.87
N ALA A 96 2.41 -1.65 20.85
CA ALA A 96 1.04 -1.96 21.25
C ALA A 96 0.36 -0.73 21.87
N THR A 97 -0.89 -0.49 21.50
CA THR A 97 -1.71 0.56 22.10
C THR A 97 -3.01 -0.04 22.63
N HIS A 98 -3.56 0.55 23.69
CA HIS A 98 -4.78 0.06 24.31
C HIS A 98 -5.83 1.16 24.35
N ARG A 99 -6.92 0.97 23.62
CA ARG A 99 -8.13 1.78 23.73
C ARG A 99 -9.26 0.94 24.30
N LYS A 100 -10.02 1.54 25.23
CA LYS A 100 -11.19 0.88 25.85
C LYS A 100 -12.35 0.69 24.86
N ASP A 101 -12.33 1.42 23.76
CA ASP A 101 -13.31 1.48 22.69
C ASP A 101 -12.73 1.08 21.32
N ALA A 102 -11.63 0.31 21.32
CA ALA A 102 -11.07 -0.23 20.08
C ALA A 102 -12.13 -1.05 19.34
N ALA A 103 -12.15 -0.92 18.01
CA ALA A 103 -12.98 -1.76 17.16
C ALA A 103 -12.69 -3.24 17.42
N GLU A 104 -13.70 -4.09 17.28
CA GLU A 104 -13.47 -5.53 17.31
C GLU A 104 -12.62 -5.91 16.10
N PHE A 105 -11.51 -6.61 16.34
CA PHE A 105 -10.69 -7.20 15.29
C PHE A 105 -11.54 -8.20 14.49
N SER A 106 -12.08 -7.75 13.36
CA SER A 106 -13.01 -8.53 12.57
C SER A 106 -12.41 -9.85 12.10
N GLN A 107 -11.09 -9.86 11.88
CA GLN A 107 -10.33 -10.97 11.30
C GLN A 107 -9.64 -11.85 12.35
N ALA A 108 -9.88 -11.59 13.65
CA ALA A 108 -9.29 -12.37 14.74
C ALA A 108 -9.60 -13.88 14.67
N PRO A 109 -10.82 -14.33 14.27
CA PRO A 109 -11.11 -15.75 14.11
C PRO A 109 -10.21 -16.42 13.06
N TRP A 110 -10.03 -15.79 11.88
CA TRP A 110 -9.10 -16.27 10.87
C TRP A 110 -7.67 -16.36 11.40
N ALA A 111 -7.17 -15.32 12.07
CA ALA A 111 -5.84 -15.36 12.69
C ALA A 111 -5.71 -16.54 13.66
N LYS A 112 -6.76 -16.83 14.44
CA LYS A 112 -6.80 -17.90 15.46
C LYS A 112 -6.83 -19.30 14.90
N ALA A 113 -7.56 -19.52 13.81
CA ALA A 113 -7.72 -20.83 13.18
C ALA A 113 -6.46 -21.33 12.45
N GLY A 114 -5.61 -20.41 11.98
CA GLY A 114 -4.48 -20.73 11.11
C GLY A 114 -3.26 -21.37 11.80
N LEU A 115 -2.12 -20.70 11.67
CA LEU A 115 -0.83 -21.22 12.13
C LEU A 115 -0.75 -21.26 13.67
N PRO A 116 0.05 -22.21 14.23
CA PRO A 116 0.49 -22.11 15.61
C PRO A 116 1.13 -20.74 15.85
N HIS A 117 0.80 -20.12 16.97
CA HIS A 117 1.32 -18.79 17.29
C HIS A 117 2.85 -18.80 17.35
N LYS A 118 3.49 -18.00 16.48
CA LYS A 118 4.90 -17.64 16.58
C LYS A 118 5.01 -16.46 17.56
N ALA A 119 5.83 -16.63 18.59
CA ALA A 119 6.04 -15.56 19.56
C ALA A 119 6.95 -14.47 18.98
N HIS A 120 6.46 -13.23 18.94
CA HIS A 120 7.20 -12.04 18.54
C HIS A 120 7.71 -11.19 19.73
N GLY A 121 7.67 -11.74 20.95
CA GLY A 121 7.78 -10.96 22.20
C GLY A 121 9.11 -10.24 22.48
N LYS A 122 10.07 -10.22 21.53
CA LYS A 122 11.31 -9.43 21.61
C LYS A 122 11.55 -8.56 20.36
N ASP A 123 10.61 -8.52 19.44
CA ASP A 123 10.74 -7.71 18.24
C ASP A 123 10.65 -6.22 18.59
N ASP A 124 11.37 -5.41 17.83
CA ASP A 124 11.35 -3.95 17.95
C ASP A 124 11.21 -3.36 16.54
N ALA A 125 9.96 -3.20 16.09
CA ALA A 125 9.66 -2.60 14.78
C ALA A 125 10.29 -1.20 14.62
N VAL A 126 10.37 -0.42 15.70
CA VAL A 126 10.93 0.93 15.70
C VAL A 126 12.44 0.89 15.43
N ALA A 127 13.16 -0.01 16.11
CA ALA A 127 14.58 -0.26 15.82
C ALA A 127 14.77 -0.77 14.40
N PHE A 128 13.93 -1.71 13.95
CA PHE A 128 14.02 -2.27 12.60
C PHE A 128 13.90 -1.20 11.51
N ILE A 129 12.94 -0.29 11.60
CA ILE A 129 12.77 0.82 10.65
C ILE A 129 14.05 1.67 10.59
N LEU A 130 14.59 2.07 11.74
CA LEU A 130 15.80 2.90 11.82
C LEU A 130 17.05 2.17 11.34
N ASP A 131 17.16 0.88 11.63
CA ASP A 131 18.29 0.04 11.24
C ASP A 131 18.31 -0.16 9.72
N GLN A 132 17.14 -0.42 9.10
CA GLN A 132 17.03 -0.48 7.64
C GLN A 132 17.35 0.86 6.99
N ALA A 133 16.82 1.98 7.52
CA ALA A 133 17.13 3.31 7.01
C ALA A 133 18.63 3.65 7.12
N ARG A 134 19.31 3.16 8.17
CA ARG A 134 20.76 3.34 8.36
C ARG A 134 21.58 2.45 7.42
N LEU A 135 21.13 1.21 7.17
CA LEU A 135 21.79 0.26 6.28
C LEU A 135 21.64 0.65 4.80
N HIS A 136 20.52 1.29 4.46
CA HIS A 136 20.11 1.61 3.10
C HIS A 136 19.68 3.10 2.98
N PRO A 137 20.59 4.06 3.26
CA PRO A 137 20.24 5.48 3.28
C PRO A 137 19.81 5.97 1.89
N GLY A 138 18.61 6.56 1.82
CA GLY A 138 18.00 7.06 0.60
C GLY A 138 17.37 5.98 -0.30
N GLU A 139 17.35 4.71 0.13
CA GLU A 139 16.82 3.59 -0.67
C GLU A 139 15.49 3.02 -0.14
N ILE A 140 15.20 3.14 1.17
CA ILE A 140 14.00 2.55 1.78
C ILE A 140 12.79 3.46 1.64
N THR A 141 11.74 2.97 0.98
CA THR A 141 10.39 3.56 1.07
C THR A 141 9.63 2.91 2.21
N LEU A 142 9.16 3.72 3.15
CA LEU A 142 8.25 3.27 4.19
C LEU A 142 6.81 3.47 3.71
N ILE A 143 6.11 2.38 3.44
CA ILE A 143 4.68 2.39 3.12
C ILE A 143 3.93 2.27 4.45
N ALA A 144 3.33 3.36 4.91
CA ALA A 144 2.67 3.46 6.21
C ALA A 144 1.16 3.55 6.03
N VAL A 145 0.45 2.45 6.30
CA VAL A 145 -1.00 2.36 6.11
C VAL A 145 -1.76 2.24 7.44
N ALA A 146 -1.06 2.45 8.55
CA ALA A 146 -1.60 2.35 9.90
C ALA A 146 -1.48 3.66 10.69
N PRO A 147 -2.08 3.74 11.91
CA PRO A 147 -1.77 4.82 12.83
C PRO A 147 -0.28 4.93 13.07
N LEU A 148 0.22 6.17 13.00
CA LEU A 148 1.65 6.45 12.81
C LEU A 148 2.51 6.23 14.08
N THR A 149 2.05 5.45 15.06
CA THR A 149 2.71 5.26 16.37
C THR A 149 4.13 4.71 16.23
N ASN A 150 4.37 3.72 15.36
CA ASN A 150 5.71 3.20 15.08
C ASN A 150 6.61 4.30 14.49
N ILE A 151 6.07 5.11 13.57
CA ILE A 151 6.77 6.22 12.92
C ILE A 151 7.10 7.34 13.91
N GLY A 152 6.14 7.76 14.74
CA GLY A 152 6.35 8.75 15.78
C GLY A 152 7.43 8.32 16.77
N ALA A 153 7.40 7.05 17.19
CA ALA A 153 8.42 6.47 18.06
C ALA A 153 9.81 6.38 17.37
N ALA A 154 9.87 6.11 16.07
CA ALA A 154 11.13 6.11 15.32
C ALA A 154 11.73 7.52 15.22
N ILE A 155 10.90 8.53 14.99
CA ILE A 155 11.31 9.94 14.95
C ILE A 155 11.81 10.40 16.34
N ASP A 156 11.11 10.04 17.42
CA ASP A 156 11.54 10.37 18.78
C ASP A 156 12.90 9.72 19.12
N ARG A 157 13.10 8.49 18.66
CA ARG A 157 14.30 7.70 18.97
C ARG A 157 15.53 8.18 18.20
N ASP A 158 15.40 8.43 16.89
CA ASP A 158 16.49 8.96 16.06
C ASP A 158 15.92 9.77 14.88
N PRO A 159 15.69 11.09 15.04
CA PRO A 159 15.11 11.91 13.98
C PRO A 159 16.05 12.07 12.78
N THR A 160 17.37 11.95 12.99
CA THR A 160 18.35 12.04 11.90
C THR A 160 18.44 10.73 11.13
N GLY A 161 18.35 9.59 11.81
CA GLY A 161 18.24 8.27 11.21
C GLY A 161 16.95 8.11 10.42
N PHE A 162 15.82 8.56 10.97
CA PHE A 162 14.52 8.50 10.29
C PHE A 162 14.53 9.27 8.96
N ARG A 163 15.16 10.45 8.91
CA ARG A 163 15.35 11.23 7.67
C ARG A 163 16.18 10.53 6.59
N LYS A 164 16.84 9.40 6.87
CA LYS A 164 17.55 8.61 5.86
C LYS A 164 16.62 7.74 5.01
N LEU A 165 15.35 7.62 5.34
CA LEU A 165 14.37 6.99 4.45
C LEU A 165 14.34 7.73 3.10
N LYS A 166 14.13 6.99 2.01
CA LYS A 166 13.91 7.57 0.67
C LYS A 166 12.68 8.48 0.68
N ARG A 167 11.60 7.95 1.25
CA ARG A 167 10.30 8.61 1.40
C ARG A 167 9.40 7.81 2.33
N VAL A 168 8.38 8.47 2.85
CA VAL A 168 7.21 7.84 3.46
C VAL A 168 6.04 7.99 2.49
N VAL A 169 5.41 6.89 2.12
CA VAL A 169 4.14 6.86 1.37
C VAL A 169 3.08 6.45 2.36
N LEU A 170 2.22 7.38 2.79
CA LEU A 170 1.19 7.09 3.78
C LEU A 170 -0.21 6.99 3.17
N MET A 171 -1.02 6.07 3.69
CA MET A 171 -2.48 6.20 3.63
C MET A 171 -2.92 6.93 4.90
N GLY A 172 -3.50 8.11 4.73
CA GLY A 172 -4.03 8.85 5.87
C GLY A 172 -4.28 10.32 5.59
N GLY A 173 -5.15 10.89 6.41
CA GLY A 173 -5.62 12.27 6.35
C GLY A 173 -6.77 12.51 5.37
N SER A 174 -7.27 13.73 5.42
CA SER A 174 -8.47 14.23 4.74
C SER A 174 -8.28 15.73 4.53
N VAL A 175 -8.06 16.16 3.29
CA VAL A 175 -7.65 17.55 3.00
C VAL A 175 -8.85 18.39 2.56
N VAL A 176 -9.54 17.98 1.50
CA VAL A 176 -10.73 18.68 0.98
C VAL A 176 -12.00 17.83 1.08
N ARG A 177 -11.89 16.52 1.33
CA ARG A 177 -12.99 15.56 1.43
C ARG A 177 -12.84 14.64 2.64
N GLY A 178 -13.96 14.38 3.33
CA GLY A 178 -14.09 13.38 4.40
C GLY A 178 -14.50 11.98 3.93
N TYR A 179 -14.81 11.10 4.87
CA TYR A 179 -15.39 9.79 4.58
C TYR A 179 -16.74 9.92 3.89
N ASP A 180 -16.98 9.03 2.93
CA ASP A 180 -18.27 8.86 2.29
C ASP A 180 -19.28 8.36 3.30
N ALA A 181 -20.51 8.85 3.17
CA ALA A 181 -21.62 8.29 3.92
C ALA A 181 -21.95 6.89 3.38
N ASP A 182 -22.23 5.94 4.27
CA ASP A 182 -22.54 4.54 3.92
C ASP A 182 -23.66 4.40 2.87
N ASN A 183 -24.59 5.35 2.82
CA ASN A 183 -25.72 5.38 1.89
C ASN A 183 -25.51 6.29 0.67
N ALA A 184 -24.35 6.92 0.54
CA ALA A 184 -24.04 7.84 -0.55
C ALA A 184 -22.53 7.79 -0.94
N PRO A 185 -22.02 6.63 -1.37
CA PRO A 185 -20.65 6.50 -1.85
C PRO A 185 -20.37 7.45 -3.02
N GLY A 186 -19.21 8.09 -3.02
CA GLY A 186 -18.81 9.10 -4.00
C GLY A 186 -19.33 10.51 -3.75
N VAL A 187 -20.17 10.74 -2.73
CA VAL A 187 -20.63 12.09 -2.38
C VAL A 187 -19.65 12.74 -1.41
N ALA A 188 -18.93 13.75 -1.88
CA ALA A 188 -17.92 14.44 -1.08
C ALA A 188 -18.52 15.04 0.21
N THR A 189 -17.98 14.63 1.35
CA THR A 189 -18.28 15.18 2.67
C THR A 189 -17.21 16.19 3.09
N LYS A 190 -17.51 16.98 4.13
CA LYS A 190 -16.53 17.95 4.67
C LYS A 190 -15.30 17.22 5.24
N PRO A 191 -14.09 17.84 5.19
CA PRO A 191 -12.90 17.27 5.80
C PRO A 191 -13.11 16.87 7.26
N MET A 192 -12.52 15.75 7.66
CA MET A 192 -12.65 15.15 8.99
C MET A 192 -11.32 14.60 9.49
N ALA A 193 -11.23 14.28 10.77
CA ALA A 193 -10.10 13.52 11.28
C ALA A 193 -10.18 12.10 10.72
N GLU A 194 -9.27 11.79 9.79
CA GLU A 194 -9.12 10.45 9.22
C GLU A 194 -8.53 9.51 10.28
N TYR A 195 -8.95 8.24 10.29
CA TYR A 195 -8.65 7.26 11.31
C TYR A 195 -7.16 7.17 11.68
N ASN A 196 -6.27 6.92 10.71
CA ASN A 196 -4.83 6.72 10.96
C ASN A 196 -4.19 7.95 11.60
N ILE A 197 -4.56 9.15 11.15
CA ILE A 197 -4.10 10.41 11.75
C ILE A 197 -4.74 10.66 13.12
N ALA A 198 -6.03 10.38 13.27
CA ALA A 198 -6.81 10.62 14.49
C ALA A 198 -6.43 9.70 15.65
N MET A 199 -5.93 8.51 15.35
CA MET A 199 -5.50 7.54 16.36
C MET A 199 -4.21 7.98 17.06
N ASP A 200 -3.29 8.64 16.36
CA ASP A 200 -2.06 9.20 16.96
C ASP A 200 -1.67 10.58 16.37
N PRO A 201 -2.44 11.65 16.67
CA PRO A 201 -2.16 12.99 16.16
C PRO A 201 -0.75 13.50 16.49
N PRO A 202 -0.19 13.28 17.71
CA PRO A 202 1.19 13.65 18.00
C PRO A 202 2.22 12.97 17.10
N ALA A 203 2.05 11.68 16.78
CA ALA A 203 2.95 11.00 15.84
C ALA A 203 2.82 11.56 14.41
N ALA A 204 1.60 11.85 13.97
CA ALA A 204 1.37 12.50 12.67
C ALA A 204 2.04 13.87 12.59
N GLN A 205 1.89 14.72 13.62
CA GLN A 205 2.56 16.01 13.71
C GLN A 205 4.08 15.88 13.56
N LYS A 206 4.70 14.89 14.22
CA LYS A 206 6.13 14.61 14.10
C LYS A 206 6.51 14.23 12.68
N LEU A 207 5.73 13.38 12.00
CA LEU A 207 5.99 12.99 10.62
C LEU A 207 6.01 14.21 9.70
N PHE A 208 4.96 15.03 9.70
CA PHE A 208 4.84 16.23 8.85
C PHE A 208 5.88 17.32 9.16
N GLN A 209 6.56 17.25 10.32
CA GLN A 209 7.65 18.13 10.72
C GLN A 209 9.05 17.49 10.60
N SER A 210 9.14 16.21 10.24
CA SER A 210 10.38 15.43 10.32
C SER A 210 11.44 15.83 9.28
N GLY A 211 11.00 16.37 8.14
CA GLY A 211 11.84 16.68 6.98
C GLY A 211 12.15 15.49 6.07
N VAL A 212 11.55 14.31 6.31
CA VAL A 212 11.58 13.21 5.33
C VAL A 212 10.66 13.55 4.15
N PRO A 213 10.93 13.09 2.91
CA PRO A 213 9.98 13.23 1.81
C PRO A 213 8.68 12.47 2.11
N ILE A 214 7.53 13.16 2.08
CA ILE A 214 6.21 12.59 2.40
C ILE A 214 5.33 12.59 1.16
N TYR A 215 4.70 11.45 0.91
CA TYR A 215 3.68 11.27 -0.12
C TYR A 215 2.40 10.78 0.56
N MET A 216 1.38 11.61 0.53
CA MET A 216 0.16 11.44 1.30
C MET A 216 -0.98 11.00 0.37
N MET A 217 -1.56 9.85 0.66
CA MET A 217 -2.79 9.35 0.05
C MET A 217 -3.94 9.56 1.06
N PRO A 218 -4.61 10.73 1.04
CA PRO A 218 -5.74 11.01 1.92
C PRO A 218 -7.06 10.45 1.37
N LEU A 219 -8.13 10.56 2.18
CA LEU A 219 -9.53 10.25 1.81
C LEU A 219 -10.00 10.88 0.50
N ASP A 220 -9.36 11.98 0.08
CA ASP A 220 -9.59 12.62 -1.21
C ASP A 220 -9.34 11.67 -2.40
N SER A 221 -8.44 10.69 -2.23
CA SER A 221 -7.98 9.77 -3.29
C SER A 221 -8.21 8.28 -2.99
N THR A 222 -8.34 7.90 -1.73
CA THR A 222 -8.28 6.51 -1.28
C THR A 222 -9.64 5.80 -1.26
N GLN A 223 -10.74 6.54 -1.45
CA GLN A 223 -12.11 6.00 -1.36
C GLN A 223 -12.53 5.21 -2.63
N ILE A 224 -11.77 4.18 -2.98
CA ILE A 224 -12.00 3.30 -4.14
C ILE A 224 -12.80 2.07 -3.69
N ALA A 225 -13.96 1.81 -4.29
CA ALA A 225 -14.83 0.71 -3.86
C ALA A 225 -14.40 -0.65 -4.42
N PHE A 226 -14.24 -1.68 -3.58
CA PHE A 226 -14.18 -3.06 -4.06
C PHE A 226 -15.59 -3.55 -4.41
N ASP A 227 -16.06 -3.13 -5.58
CA ASP A 227 -17.44 -3.36 -6.01
C ASP A 227 -17.76 -4.82 -6.36
N ALA A 228 -19.03 -5.09 -6.64
CA ALA A 228 -19.52 -6.42 -6.98
C ALA A 228 -18.87 -6.99 -8.25
N GLN A 229 -18.46 -6.14 -9.20
CA GLN A 229 -17.79 -6.59 -10.42
C GLN A 229 -16.41 -7.16 -10.06
N HIS A 230 -15.62 -6.42 -9.28
CA HIS A 230 -14.29 -6.86 -8.84
C HIS A 230 -14.36 -8.06 -7.90
N SER A 231 -15.32 -8.08 -6.97
CA SER A 231 -15.57 -9.22 -6.09
C SER A 231 -15.94 -10.49 -6.86
N THR A 232 -16.73 -10.38 -7.94
CA THR A 232 -17.09 -11.54 -8.77
C THR A 232 -15.87 -12.17 -9.46
N GLU A 233 -14.83 -11.39 -9.78
CA GLU A 233 -13.60 -11.95 -10.36
C GLU A 233 -12.84 -12.85 -9.39
N PHE A 234 -12.87 -12.57 -8.09
CA PHE A 234 -12.25 -13.42 -7.07
C PHE A 234 -12.90 -14.81 -7.05
N THR A 235 -14.23 -14.89 -7.19
CA THR A 235 -14.96 -16.16 -7.17
C THR A 235 -14.62 -17.12 -8.33
N LYS A 236 -13.92 -16.62 -9.36
CA LYS A 236 -13.51 -17.40 -10.53
C LYS A 236 -12.12 -18.03 -10.38
N ILE A 237 -11.37 -17.65 -9.35
CA ILE A 237 -9.96 -17.98 -9.18
C ILE A 237 -9.72 -18.43 -7.74
N SER A 238 -9.09 -19.59 -7.57
CA SER A 238 -8.67 -20.06 -6.25
C SER A 238 -7.15 -20.07 -6.16
N THR A 239 -6.65 -19.21 -5.29
CA THR A 239 -5.25 -19.12 -4.88
C THR A 239 -5.23 -18.86 -3.38
N PRO A 240 -4.16 -19.20 -2.65
CA PRO A 240 -4.12 -18.97 -1.20
C PRO A 240 -4.41 -17.51 -0.80
N LEU A 241 -3.96 -16.54 -1.60
CA LEU A 241 -4.23 -15.12 -1.35
C LEU A 241 -5.70 -14.75 -1.62
N THR A 242 -6.27 -15.14 -2.76
CA THR A 242 -7.66 -14.81 -3.09
C THR A 242 -8.63 -15.47 -2.12
N ASP A 243 -8.40 -16.73 -1.78
CA ASP A 243 -9.22 -17.49 -0.83
C ASP A 243 -9.18 -16.83 0.57
N SER A 244 -7.99 -16.37 1.00
CA SER A 244 -7.84 -15.64 2.26
C SER A 244 -8.57 -14.30 2.26
N ILE A 245 -8.44 -13.53 1.16
CA ILE A 245 -9.14 -12.26 1.01
C ILE A 245 -10.66 -12.48 1.04
N GLU A 246 -11.19 -13.54 0.42
CA GLU A 246 -12.63 -13.86 0.47
C GLU A 246 -13.11 -14.18 1.90
N VAL A 247 -12.37 -15.04 2.62
CA VAL A 247 -12.71 -15.38 4.02
C VAL A 247 -12.65 -14.15 4.91
N LEU A 248 -11.57 -13.37 4.82
CA LEU A 248 -11.40 -12.16 5.62
C LEU A 248 -12.45 -11.09 5.28
N THR A 249 -12.84 -10.95 4.01
CA THR A 249 -13.93 -10.06 3.60
C THR A 249 -15.27 -10.50 4.20
N ALA A 250 -15.52 -11.81 4.29
CA ALA A 250 -16.72 -12.34 4.95
C ALA A 250 -16.73 -12.08 6.46
N GLU A 251 -15.59 -12.26 7.14
CA GLU A 251 -15.45 -11.94 8.57
C GLU A 251 -15.64 -10.44 8.84
N TRP A 252 -15.01 -9.59 8.02
CA TRP A 252 -15.20 -8.13 8.05
C TRP A 252 -16.65 -7.72 7.83
N SER A 253 -17.31 -8.28 6.81
CA SER A 253 -18.72 -8.00 6.52
C SER A 253 -19.63 -8.42 7.67
N HIS A 254 -19.32 -9.56 8.32
CA HIS A 254 -20.07 -10.02 9.48
C HIS A 254 -20.01 -9.03 10.64
N VAL A 255 -18.85 -8.43 10.92
CA VAL A 255 -18.69 -7.48 12.03
C VAL A 255 -19.23 -6.09 11.67
N THR A 256 -18.86 -5.56 10.50
CA THR A 256 -19.19 -4.19 10.10
C THR A 256 -20.60 -4.03 9.55
N LYS A 257 -21.25 -5.14 9.13
CA LYS A 257 -22.53 -5.16 8.41
C LYS A 257 -22.49 -4.42 7.05
N ARG A 258 -21.30 -4.21 6.51
CA ARG A 258 -21.07 -3.62 5.18
C ARG A 258 -20.91 -4.73 4.13
N ASN A 259 -21.30 -4.45 2.89
CA ASN A 259 -21.33 -5.45 1.81
C ASN A 259 -20.10 -5.38 0.89
N ALA A 260 -19.41 -4.25 0.85
CA ALA A 260 -18.29 -4.01 -0.06
C ALA A 260 -17.22 -3.18 0.67
N PRO A 261 -15.95 -3.65 0.70
CA PRO A 261 -14.83 -2.88 1.22
C PRO A 261 -14.61 -1.58 0.45
N THR A 262 -14.03 -0.59 1.13
CA THR A 262 -13.33 0.52 0.48
C THR A 262 -11.83 0.21 0.55
N LEU A 263 -11.15 0.34 -0.58
CA LEU A 263 -9.73 0.03 -0.74
C LEU A 263 -8.90 1.28 -0.46
N PHE A 264 -8.73 1.65 0.81
CA PHE A 264 -7.96 2.83 1.16
C PHE A 264 -6.46 2.58 1.03
N ASP A 265 -5.95 1.60 1.76
CA ASP A 265 -4.54 1.25 1.84
C ASP A 265 -3.91 0.80 0.52
N PRO A 266 -4.62 0.04 -0.34
CA PRO A 266 -4.13 -0.32 -1.66
C PRO A 266 -3.68 0.87 -2.51
N VAL A 267 -4.25 2.07 -2.32
CA VAL A 267 -3.86 3.26 -3.08
C VAL A 267 -2.44 3.70 -2.73
N ALA A 268 -2.02 3.59 -1.48
CA ALA A 268 -0.64 3.88 -1.07
C ALA A 268 0.36 2.90 -1.70
N VAL A 269 0.03 1.60 -1.74
CA VAL A 269 0.86 0.58 -2.40
C VAL A 269 0.91 0.81 -3.91
N ALA A 270 -0.23 1.06 -4.55
CA ALA A 270 -0.30 1.35 -5.98
C ALA A 270 0.52 2.59 -6.35
N TYR A 271 0.48 3.64 -5.53
CA TYR A 271 1.31 4.83 -5.72
C TYR A 271 2.81 4.52 -5.55
N ALA A 272 3.18 3.69 -4.58
CA ALA A 272 4.56 3.29 -4.37
C ALA A 272 5.14 2.54 -5.58
N ILE A 273 4.32 1.75 -6.28
CA ILE A 273 4.66 1.01 -7.50
C ILE A 273 4.65 1.93 -8.74
N ASP A 274 3.56 2.67 -8.94
CA ASP A 274 3.37 3.57 -10.07
C ASP A 274 2.65 4.86 -9.63
N SER A 275 3.42 5.94 -9.54
CA SER A 275 2.91 7.27 -9.18
C SER A 275 1.82 7.80 -10.11
N ALA A 276 1.70 7.27 -11.34
CA ALA A 276 0.65 7.68 -12.27
C ALA A 276 -0.76 7.29 -11.81
N THR A 277 -0.89 6.32 -10.90
CA THR A 277 -2.15 5.90 -10.27
C THR A 277 -2.74 6.99 -9.37
N CYS A 278 -1.89 7.83 -8.79
CA CYS A 278 -2.29 8.91 -7.89
C CYS A 278 -1.36 10.14 -8.03
N PRO A 279 -1.53 10.97 -9.08
CA PRO A 279 -0.69 12.15 -9.25
C PRO A 279 -0.81 13.10 -8.05
N THR A 280 0.33 13.61 -7.57
CA THR A 280 0.39 14.42 -6.36
C THR A 280 0.60 15.90 -6.64
N THR A 281 0.07 16.75 -5.76
CA THR A 281 0.38 18.18 -5.68
C THR A 281 1.20 18.49 -4.42
N PRO A 282 2.12 19.45 -4.48
CA PRO A 282 2.84 19.91 -3.29
C PRO A 282 1.88 20.67 -2.37
N GLU A 283 1.73 20.21 -1.13
CA GLU A 283 0.88 20.83 -0.10
C GLU A 283 1.69 21.12 1.16
N HIS A 284 1.30 22.18 1.88
CA HIS A 284 1.70 22.36 3.27
C HIS A 284 0.59 21.82 4.16
N ILE A 285 0.84 20.72 4.84
CA ILE A 285 -0.13 20.03 5.69
C ILE A 285 0.21 20.27 7.16
N GLU A 286 -0.77 20.78 7.90
CA GLU A 286 -0.75 20.89 9.36
C GLU A 286 -1.69 19.83 9.95
N VAL A 287 -1.27 19.21 11.06
CA VAL A 287 -2.09 18.26 11.81
C VAL A 287 -2.48 18.89 13.15
N ASP A 288 -3.79 19.07 13.37
CA ASP A 288 -4.27 19.60 14.65
C ASP A 288 -4.32 18.53 15.75
N ALA A 289 -4.54 18.95 17.00
CA ALA A 289 -4.54 18.06 18.16
C ALA A 289 -5.65 16.98 18.13
N ASN A 290 -6.66 17.13 17.27
CA ASN A 290 -7.74 16.18 17.08
C ASN A 290 -7.54 15.29 15.84
N GLY A 291 -6.39 15.40 15.17
CA GLY A 291 -6.05 14.60 13.99
C GLY A 291 -6.66 15.08 12.68
N TYR A 292 -7.13 16.33 12.59
CA TYR A 292 -7.46 16.89 11.27
C TYR A 292 -6.18 17.28 10.55
N THR A 293 -6.07 16.85 9.30
CA THR A 293 -5.08 17.36 8.35
C THR A 293 -5.66 18.57 7.62
N ARG A 294 -4.99 19.71 7.67
CA ARG A 294 -5.47 20.96 7.06
C ARG A 294 -4.40 21.55 6.17
N PRO A 295 -4.77 22.20 5.06
CA PRO A 295 -3.88 23.11 4.37
C PRO A 295 -3.41 24.19 5.34
N GLY A 296 -2.10 24.35 5.49
CA GLY A 296 -1.47 25.36 6.32
C GLY A 296 -0.69 26.38 5.50
N VAL A 297 0.09 27.23 6.19
CA VAL A 297 0.86 28.31 5.55
C VAL A 297 2.35 28.00 5.63
N GLY A 298 3.00 27.83 4.49
CA GLY A 298 4.46 27.64 4.44
C GLY A 298 4.93 26.97 3.16
N SER A 299 6.21 26.62 3.12
CA SER A 299 6.75 25.77 2.07
C SER A 299 6.12 24.37 2.15
N PRO A 300 5.78 23.72 1.03
CA PRO A 300 5.20 22.39 1.04
C PRO A 300 6.03 21.38 1.84
N ASN A 301 5.37 20.59 2.69
CA ASN A 301 5.98 19.52 3.49
C ASN A 301 5.51 18.12 3.07
N ALA A 302 4.56 18.03 2.15
CA ALA A 302 4.09 16.77 1.59
C ALA A 302 3.69 16.90 0.11
N GLN A 303 3.68 15.77 -0.57
CA GLN A 303 3.07 15.58 -1.88
C GLN A 303 1.74 14.85 -1.68
N ALA A 304 0.61 15.53 -1.82
CA ALA A 304 -0.71 14.94 -1.55
C ALA A 304 -1.40 14.53 -2.86
N CYS A 305 -1.95 13.33 -2.92
CA CYS A 305 -2.85 12.94 -4.00
C CYS A 305 -4.28 13.33 -3.65
N LEU A 306 -4.82 14.36 -4.31
CA LEU A 306 -6.19 14.83 -4.05
C LEU A 306 -7.21 14.23 -5.03
N THR A 307 -6.75 13.49 -6.05
CA THR A 307 -7.60 12.84 -7.04
C THR A 307 -6.87 11.62 -7.61
N ALA A 308 -7.25 10.43 -7.16
CA ALA A 308 -6.74 9.18 -7.73
C ALA A 308 -7.23 8.99 -9.17
N LYS A 309 -6.60 8.05 -9.88
CA LYS A 309 -7.08 7.51 -11.16
C LYS A 309 -7.57 6.06 -10.96
N PRO A 310 -8.85 5.83 -10.64
CA PRO A 310 -9.37 4.49 -10.35
C PRO A 310 -9.09 3.47 -11.46
N ASP A 311 -9.22 3.84 -12.74
CA ASP A 311 -8.94 2.92 -13.84
C ASP A 311 -7.48 2.47 -13.88
N ALA A 312 -6.54 3.38 -13.61
CA ALA A 312 -5.12 3.07 -13.52
C ALA A 312 -4.83 2.21 -12.27
N PHE A 313 -5.49 2.52 -11.15
CA PHE A 313 -5.43 1.72 -9.94
C PHE A 313 -5.89 0.28 -10.19
N TYR A 314 -7.09 0.05 -10.74
CA TYR A 314 -7.59 -1.30 -10.98
C TYR A 314 -6.77 -2.06 -12.02
N SER A 315 -6.31 -1.37 -13.07
CA SER A 315 -5.43 -1.95 -14.10
C SER A 315 -4.10 -2.45 -13.51
N LEU A 316 -3.63 -1.83 -12.42
CA LEU A 316 -2.46 -2.27 -11.68
C LEU A 316 -2.81 -3.34 -10.65
N ALA A 317 -3.76 -3.07 -9.76
CA ALA A 317 -4.04 -3.88 -8.58
C ALA A 317 -4.70 -5.23 -8.91
N MET A 318 -5.72 -5.24 -9.78
CA MET A 318 -6.51 -6.45 -10.02
C MET A 318 -5.70 -7.58 -10.67
N PRO A 319 -4.87 -7.35 -11.71
CA PRO A 319 -4.01 -8.41 -12.24
C PRO A 319 -3.02 -8.96 -11.21
N ARG A 320 -2.53 -8.13 -10.28
CA ARG A 320 -1.59 -8.56 -9.23
C ARG A 320 -2.26 -9.48 -8.21
N LEU A 321 -3.50 -9.18 -7.84
CA LEU A 321 -4.27 -10.03 -6.93
C LEU A 321 -4.75 -11.33 -7.60
N LEU A 322 -5.19 -11.25 -8.86
CA LEU A 322 -5.85 -12.37 -9.55
C LEU A 322 -4.89 -13.32 -10.29
N SER A 323 -3.74 -12.83 -10.78
CA SER A 323 -2.83 -13.62 -11.65
C SER A 323 -1.52 -14.02 -10.98
N GLN A 324 -1.33 -13.69 -9.70
CA GLN A 324 -0.14 -14.10 -8.94
C GLN A 324 -0.06 -15.63 -8.77
N LYS A 325 1.15 -16.12 -8.49
CA LYS A 325 1.45 -17.55 -8.26
C LYS A 325 2.12 -17.80 -6.90
N LEU A 326 1.89 -16.89 -5.96
CA LEU A 326 2.29 -16.97 -4.57
C LEU A 326 1.60 -18.17 -3.92
N VAL A 327 2.41 -19.09 -3.39
CA VAL A 327 1.91 -20.31 -2.77
C VAL A 327 2.85 -20.79 -1.68
N GLY A 328 2.27 -21.00 -0.51
CA GLY A 328 2.92 -21.55 0.65
C GLY A 328 3.21 -23.04 0.56
N THR A 329 3.87 -23.54 1.60
CA THR A 329 3.96 -24.99 1.79
C THR A 329 2.58 -25.57 2.10
N LYS A 330 2.40 -26.90 1.94
CA LYS A 330 1.15 -27.58 2.32
C LYS A 330 0.72 -27.30 3.76
N VAL A 331 1.67 -27.12 4.68
CA VAL A 331 1.36 -26.81 6.09
C VAL A 331 0.73 -25.41 6.23
N CYS A 332 1.12 -24.47 5.38
CA CYS A 332 0.56 -23.11 5.38
C CYS A 332 -0.86 -23.07 4.82
N VAL A 333 -1.15 -23.85 3.77
CA VAL A 333 -2.39 -23.72 2.98
C VAL A 333 -3.46 -24.77 3.31
N ALA A 334 -3.17 -25.79 4.12
CA ALA A 334 -4.08 -26.92 4.37
C ALA A 334 -5.11 -26.69 5.51
N LYS A 335 -5.47 -25.44 5.82
CA LYS A 335 -6.37 -25.12 6.94
C LYS A 335 -7.45 -24.10 6.62
#